data_AF-A0A538FYZ6-F1
#
_entry.id   AF-A0A538FYZ6-F1
#
_cell.length_a   1.000
_cell.length_b   1.000
_cell.length_c   1.000
_cell.angle_alpha   90.00
_cell.angle_beta   90.00
_cell.angle_gamma   90.00
#
_symmetry.space_group_name_H-M   'P 1'
#
loop_
_entity.id
_entity.type
_entity.pdbx_description
1 polymer ?
#
loop_
_entity_poly.entity_id
_entity_poly.type
_entity_poly.pdbx_seq_one_letter_code
_entity_poly.pdbx_strand_id
1 'polypeptide(L)'
;MVQGVGDVRAEVRSFALSLPEATEDHPWGEDVAKVRGKVFVFLGTAASSTPRMTVKLVESHGHALSIDGAEPTGYGLGKSGWVTVPLGSRGVTRALLCDWIEESFRIVAPKRLLDQLES
;
A
#
# COMPACT_ATOMS: atom_id res chain seq x y z
N MET A 1 -7.65 2.12 -23.37
CA MET A 1 -8.11 0.93 -22.64
C MET A 1 -8.33 1.36 -21.20
N VAL A 2 -9.56 1.27 -20.68
CA VAL A 2 -9.82 1.61 -19.26
C VAL A 2 -9.26 0.46 -18.43
N GLN A 3 -8.19 0.70 -17.67
CA GLN A 3 -7.67 -0.32 -16.75
C GLN A 3 -8.74 -0.61 -15.71
N GLY A 4 -9.13 -1.89 -15.58
CA GLY A 4 -10.06 -2.31 -14.55
C GLY A 4 -9.40 -2.25 -13.17
N VAL A 5 -10.17 -2.03 -12.12
CA VAL A 5 -9.66 -1.96 -10.74
C VAL A 5 -8.92 -3.25 -10.30
N GLY A 6 -9.31 -4.41 -10.85
CA GLY A 6 -8.60 -5.67 -10.63
C GLY A 6 -7.19 -5.71 -11.24
N ASP A 7 -6.98 -5.00 -12.35
CA ASP A 7 -5.68 -4.84 -13.02
C ASP A 7 -4.76 -3.98 -12.14
N VAL A 8 -5.28 -2.84 -11.64
CA VAL A 8 -4.55 -1.93 -10.75
C VAL A 8 -4.06 -2.66 -9.49
N ARG A 9 -4.91 -3.49 -8.85
CA ARG A 9 -4.51 -4.28 -7.68
C ARG A 9 -3.35 -5.22 -7.98
N ALA A 10 -3.40 -5.94 -9.09
CA ALA A 10 -2.35 -6.87 -9.47
C ALA A 10 -1.03 -6.15 -9.76
N GLU A 11 -1.10 -4.98 -10.41
CA GLU A 11 0.06 -4.16 -10.70
C GLU A 11 0.74 -3.61 -9.44
N VAL A 12 -0.04 -3.02 -8.51
CA VAL A 12 0.53 -2.49 -7.27
C VAL A 12 1.07 -3.59 -6.36
N ARG A 13 0.45 -4.78 -6.37
CA ARG A 13 0.98 -5.98 -5.72
C ARG A 13 2.33 -6.37 -6.31
N SER A 14 2.42 -6.46 -7.63
CA SER A 14 3.67 -6.79 -8.32
C SER A 14 4.76 -5.76 -8.01
N PHE A 15 4.41 -4.47 -7.93
CA PHE A 15 5.34 -3.42 -7.55
C PHE A 15 5.82 -3.57 -6.10
N ALA A 16 4.92 -3.79 -5.15
CA ALA A 16 5.28 -3.99 -3.74
C ALA A 16 6.26 -5.17 -3.57
N LEU A 17 6.05 -6.26 -4.32
CA LEU A 17 6.92 -7.45 -4.28
C LEU A 17 8.23 -7.28 -5.06
N SER A 18 8.36 -6.24 -5.89
CA SER A 18 9.63 -5.91 -6.57
C SER A 18 10.61 -5.18 -5.65
N LEU A 19 10.15 -4.70 -4.50
CA LEU A 19 10.98 -3.97 -3.55
C LEU A 19 11.97 -4.91 -2.82
N PRO A 20 13.13 -4.39 -2.37
CA PRO A 20 14.16 -5.20 -1.73
C PRO A 20 13.66 -5.95 -0.49
N GLU A 21 13.93 -7.26 -0.43
CA GLU A 21 13.49 -8.14 0.66
C GLU A 21 11.97 -8.11 0.94
N ALA A 22 11.16 -7.71 -0.05
CA ALA A 22 9.72 -7.77 0.05
C ALA A 22 9.21 -9.20 -0.18
N THR A 23 8.33 -9.65 0.70
CA THR A 23 7.66 -10.96 0.60
C THR A 23 6.16 -10.78 0.75
N GLU A 24 5.40 -11.63 0.08
CA GLU A 24 3.97 -11.72 0.30
C GLU A 24 3.65 -12.63 1.48
N ASP A 25 2.56 -12.32 2.18
CA ASP A 25 1.99 -13.17 3.22
C ASP A 25 0.46 -13.02 3.25
N HIS A 26 -0.23 -13.95 3.90
CA HIS A 26 -1.70 -13.94 4.01
C HIS A 26 -2.15 -14.22 5.45
N PRO A 27 -1.86 -13.32 6.41
CA PRO A 27 -2.09 -13.58 7.83
C PRO A 27 -3.57 -13.78 8.20
N TRP A 28 -4.49 -13.15 7.47
CA TRP A 28 -5.94 -13.23 7.69
C TRP A 28 -6.72 -13.62 6.41
N GLY A 29 -6.04 -14.23 5.43
CA GLY A 29 -6.61 -14.53 4.10
C GLY A 29 -6.68 -13.32 3.15
N GLU A 30 -6.18 -12.17 3.58
CA GLU A 30 -5.91 -10.99 2.76
C GLU A 30 -4.45 -10.96 2.29
N ASP A 31 -4.19 -10.31 1.16
CA ASP A 31 -2.82 -10.19 0.63
C ASP A 31 -2.10 -9.02 1.31
N VAL A 32 -0.96 -9.31 1.95
CA VAL A 32 -0.10 -8.28 2.55
C VAL A 32 1.32 -8.39 2.03
N ALA A 33 1.97 -7.25 1.85
CA ALA A 33 3.40 -7.19 1.55
C ALA A 33 4.19 -6.88 2.83
N LYS A 34 5.21 -7.69 3.10
CA LYS A 34 6.10 -7.58 4.26
C LYS A 34 7.53 -7.32 3.82
N VAL A 35 8.26 -6.52 4.57
CA VAL A 35 9.72 -6.38 4.46
C VAL A 35 10.33 -6.90 5.75
N ARG A 36 11.15 -7.95 5.65
CA ARG A 36 11.79 -8.62 6.81
C ARG A 36 10.82 -8.92 7.96
N GLY A 37 9.63 -9.41 7.63
CA GLY A 37 8.59 -9.79 8.59
C GLY A 37 7.69 -8.65 9.08
N LYS A 38 7.89 -7.41 8.63
CA LYS A 38 7.01 -6.26 8.96
C LYS A 38 6.12 -5.90 7.78
N VAL A 39 4.81 -5.82 8.00
CA VAL A 39 3.86 -5.41 6.95
C VAL A 39 4.06 -3.93 6.62
N PHE A 40 4.13 -3.61 5.33
CA PHE A 40 4.17 -2.24 4.83
C PHE A 40 3.02 -1.93 3.84
N VAL A 41 2.34 -2.94 3.29
CA VAL A 41 1.11 -2.74 2.49
C VAL A 41 0.10 -3.83 2.83
N PHE A 42 -1.17 -3.47 2.92
CA PHE A 42 -2.29 -4.41 2.87
C PHE A 42 -3.08 -4.16 1.58
N LEU A 43 -3.42 -5.21 0.84
CA LEU A 43 -4.14 -5.15 -0.43
C LEU A 43 -5.51 -5.83 -0.40
N GLY A 44 -5.96 -6.24 0.79
CA GLY A 44 -7.21 -6.94 1.00
C GLY A 44 -7.30 -8.27 0.23
N THR A 45 -8.51 -8.81 0.14
CA THR A 45 -8.76 -10.08 -0.55
C THR A 45 -9.02 -9.86 -2.04
N ALA A 46 -8.56 -10.79 -2.88
CA ALA A 46 -8.82 -10.75 -4.33
C ALA A 46 -10.31 -10.86 -4.68
N ALA A 47 -11.12 -11.44 -3.79
CA ALA A 47 -12.57 -11.58 -3.94
C ALA A 47 -13.36 -10.32 -3.56
N SER A 48 -12.70 -9.28 -3.04
CA SER A 48 -13.39 -8.05 -2.66
C SER A 48 -13.90 -7.30 -3.89
N SER A 49 -15.21 -7.01 -3.91
CA SER A 49 -15.83 -6.14 -4.92
C SER A 49 -15.37 -4.68 -4.82
N THR A 50 -14.81 -4.29 -3.67
CA THR A 50 -14.21 -2.98 -3.42
C THR A 50 -12.78 -3.15 -2.92
N PRO A 51 -11.79 -3.31 -3.80
CA PRO A 51 -10.42 -3.51 -3.37
C PRO A 51 -9.85 -2.19 -2.82
N ARG A 52 -9.14 -2.32 -1.71
CA ARG A 52 -8.56 -1.22 -0.95
C ARG A 52 -7.09 -1.50 -0.73
N MET A 53 -6.33 -0.43 -0.55
CA MET A 53 -4.94 -0.50 -0.15
C MET A 53 -4.76 0.23 1.16
N THR A 54 -4.05 -0.38 2.10
CA THR A 54 -3.67 0.25 3.35
C THR A 54 -2.16 0.38 3.41
N VAL A 55 -1.70 1.62 3.61
CA VAL A 55 -0.28 2.00 3.61
C VAL A 55 -0.02 2.98 4.74
N LYS A 56 1.23 3.01 5.20
CA LYS A 56 1.67 3.97 6.20
C LYS A 56 2.26 5.18 5.48
N LEU A 57 1.69 6.35 5.71
CA LEU A 57 2.14 7.60 5.08
C LEU A 57 2.39 8.65 6.17
N VAL A 58 3.36 9.52 5.92
CA VAL A 58 3.67 10.70 6.75
C VAL A 58 3.55 11.96 5.91
N GLU A 59 4.25 12.02 4.78
CA GLU A 59 4.25 13.19 3.91
C GLU A 59 2.98 13.21 3.04
N SER A 60 2.63 12.06 2.46
CA SER A 60 1.46 11.92 1.61
C SER A 60 0.15 11.71 2.39
N HIS A 61 0.19 11.67 3.72
CA HIS A 61 -0.98 11.32 4.55
C HIS A 61 -2.17 12.25 4.33
N GLY A 62 -1.93 13.57 4.26
CA GLY A 62 -2.98 14.56 4.01
C GLY A 62 -3.59 14.44 2.61
N HIS A 63 -2.78 14.11 1.60
CA HIS A 63 -3.26 13.89 0.23
C HIS A 63 -4.10 12.61 0.15
N ALA A 64 -3.63 11.51 0.76
CA ALA A 64 -4.37 10.25 0.77
C ALA A 64 -5.75 10.39 1.45
N LEU A 65 -5.85 11.14 2.55
CA LEU A 65 -7.13 11.43 3.22
C LEU A 65 -8.06 12.35 2.43
N SER A 66 -7.56 13.03 1.40
CA SER A 66 -8.39 13.86 0.51
C SER A 66 -9.07 13.04 -0.59
N ILE A 67 -8.71 11.76 -0.75
CA ILE A 67 -9.35 10.85 -1.70
C ILE A 67 -10.74 10.45 -1.20
N ASP A 68 -11.73 10.47 -2.09
CA ASP A 68 -13.09 10.06 -1.75
C ASP A 68 -13.12 8.58 -1.31
N GLY A 69 -13.66 8.35 -0.12
CA GLY A 69 -13.71 7.03 0.51
C GLY A 69 -12.41 6.58 1.20
N ALA A 70 -11.38 7.44 1.28
CA ALA A 70 -10.21 7.17 2.10
C ALA A 70 -10.50 7.45 3.58
N GLU A 71 -9.93 6.62 4.45
CA GLU A 71 -10.12 6.73 5.89
C GLU A 71 -8.84 6.36 6.66
N PRO A 72 -8.57 7.01 7.80
CA PRO A 72 -7.50 6.56 8.68
C PRO A 72 -7.81 5.14 9.13
N THR A 73 -6.83 4.24 9.04
CA THR A 73 -7.05 2.82 9.30
C THR A 73 -7.53 2.60 10.74
N GLY A 74 -8.54 1.74 10.91
CA GLY A 74 -9.09 1.37 12.21
C GLY A 74 -8.09 0.71 13.17
N TYR A 75 -8.57 0.26 14.33
CA TYR A 75 -7.77 -0.46 15.33
C TYR A 75 -6.53 0.31 15.87
N GLY A 76 -6.59 1.65 15.85
CA GLY A 76 -5.50 2.51 16.34
C GLY A 76 -4.31 2.67 15.38
N LEU A 77 -4.35 2.01 14.21
CA LEU A 77 -3.32 2.13 13.18
C LEU A 77 -3.31 3.53 12.55
N GLY A 78 -4.48 4.17 12.43
CA GLY A 78 -4.60 5.55 11.94
C GLY A 78 -3.77 6.55 12.73
N LYS A 79 -3.64 6.37 14.06
CA LYS A 79 -2.78 7.22 14.91
C LYS A 79 -1.28 7.09 14.60
N SER A 80 -0.89 5.98 13.95
CA SER A 80 0.47 5.71 13.52
C SER A 80 0.72 6.11 12.05
N GLY A 81 -0.22 6.79 11.40
CA GLY A 81 -0.09 7.25 10.01
C GLY A 81 -0.60 6.26 8.96
N TRP A 82 -1.27 5.18 9.36
CA TRP A 82 -1.88 4.25 8.40
C TRP A 82 -3.18 4.82 7.83
N VAL A 83 -3.30 4.75 6.51
CA VAL A 83 -4.48 5.18 5.77
C VAL A 83 -4.93 4.07 4.85
N THR A 84 -6.25 3.87 4.78
CA THR A 84 -6.89 2.93 3.86
C THR A 84 -7.52 3.72 2.73
N VAL A 85 -7.14 3.42 1.49
CA VAL A 85 -7.61 4.09 0.27
C VAL A 85 -8.30 3.11 -0.67
N PRO A 86 -9.44 3.47 -1.29
CA PRO A 86 -10.06 2.64 -2.31
C PRO A 86 -9.30 2.71 -3.63
N LEU A 87 -8.92 1.56 -4.20
CA LEU A 87 -8.13 1.51 -5.44
C LEU A 87 -8.89 2.02 -6.68
N GLY A 88 -10.22 1.96 -6.65
CA GLY A 88 -11.08 2.44 -7.73
C GLY A 88 -11.56 3.88 -7.60
N SER A 89 -11.06 4.63 -6.60
CA SER A 89 -11.53 6.00 -6.38
C SER A 89 -11.01 6.96 -7.46
N ARG A 90 -11.78 8.00 -7.75
CA ARG A 90 -11.44 8.98 -8.78
C ARG A 90 -10.20 9.78 -8.36
N GLY A 91 -9.20 9.85 -9.24
CA GLY A 91 -7.92 10.53 -8.96
C GLY A 91 -6.86 9.62 -8.35
N VAL A 92 -7.22 8.38 -7.97
CA VAL A 92 -6.25 7.35 -7.62
C VAL A 92 -5.69 6.76 -8.91
N THR A 93 -4.38 6.93 -9.12
CA THR A 93 -3.67 6.35 -10.27
C THR A 93 -2.69 5.30 -9.80
N ARG A 94 -2.34 4.36 -10.68
CA ARG A 94 -1.30 3.37 -10.41
C ARG A 94 0.01 4.01 -9.92
N ALA A 95 0.46 5.07 -10.58
CA ALA A 95 1.70 5.77 -10.22
C ALA A 95 1.62 6.29 -8.77
N LEU A 96 0.53 6.98 -8.42
CA LEU A 96 0.29 7.49 -7.07
C LEU A 96 0.28 6.37 -6.01
N LEU A 97 -0.34 5.23 -6.33
CA LEU A 97 -0.36 4.08 -5.43
C LEU A 97 1.04 3.48 -5.24
N CYS A 98 1.84 3.38 -6.31
CA CYS A 98 3.23 2.93 -6.22
C CYS A 98 4.08 3.88 -5.36
N ASP A 99 3.93 5.20 -5.53
CA ASP A 99 4.62 6.20 -4.70
C ASP A 99 4.28 6.02 -3.21
N TRP A 100 3.01 5.80 -2.89
CA TRP A 100 2.58 5.54 -1.52
C TRP A 100 3.09 4.21 -0.94
N ILE A 101 3.19 3.17 -1.78
CA ILE A 101 3.79 1.89 -1.39
C ILE A 101 5.27 2.09 -1.07
N GLU A 102 5.99 2.85 -1.90
CA GLU A 102 7.39 3.16 -1.68
C GLU A 102 7.61 3.99 -0.41
N GLU A 103 6.79 5.02 -0.17
CA GLU A 103 6.83 5.79 1.09
C GLU A 103 6.61 4.88 2.31
N SER A 104 5.59 4.02 2.26
CA SER A 104 5.32 3.06 3.34
C SER A 104 6.47 2.08 3.54
N PHE A 105 7.06 1.58 2.44
CA PHE A 105 8.26 0.74 2.49
C PHE A 105 9.41 1.50 3.17
N ARG A 106 9.69 2.75 2.79
CA ARG A 106 10.76 3.55 3.41
C ARG A 106 10.54 3.77 4.91
N ILE A 107 9.29 3.90 5.35
CA ILE A 107 8.93 4.08 6.76
C ILE A 107 9.09 2.77 7.56
N VAL A 108 8.76 1.62 6.96
CA VAL A 108 8.74 0.32 7.66
C VAL A 108 10.07 -0.43 7.55
N ALA A 109 10.76 -0.29 6.42
CA ALA A 109 12.02 -0.95 6.14
C ALA A 109 13.11 -0.46 7.11
N PRO A 110 14.00 -1.36 7.55
CA PRO A 110 15.15 -0.96 8.34
C PRO A 110 16.10 -0.09 7.52
N LYS A 111 16.76 0.88 8.17
CA LYS A 111 17.66 1.87 7.51
C LYS A 111 18.68 1.26 6.53
N ARG A 112 19.17 0.03 6.80
CA ARG A 112 20.10 -0.71 5.92
C ARG A 112 19.54 -1.04 4.53
N LEU A 113 18.23 -1.16 4.37
CA LEU A 113 17.58 -1.45 3.09
C LEU A 113 17.34 -0.18 2.26
N LEU A 114 17.29 0.99 2.91
CA LEU A 114 17.13 2.26 2.21
C LEU A 114 18.35 2.56 1.33
N ASP A 115 19.56 2.22 1.81
CA ASP A 115 20.81 2.29 1.06
C ASP A 115 20.77 1.51 -0.28
N GLN A 116 20.04 0.38 -0.33
CA GLN A 116 19.90 -0.40 -1.57
C GLN A 116 18.86 0.18 -2.55
N LEU A 117 17.98 1.06 -2.07
CA LEU A 117 16.98 1.73 -2.90
C LEU A 117 17.57 2.99 -3.56
N GLU A 118 18.64 3.55 -2.99
CA GLU A 118 19.32 4.78 -3.44
C GLU A 118 20.63 4.53 -4.22
N SER A 119 21.01 3.26 -4.45
CA SER A 119 22.27 2.86 -5.10
C SER A 119 22.12 2.39 -6.55
#